data_AF-A0A961X9X6-F1
#
_entry.id   AF-A0A961X9X6-F1
#
_cell.length_a   1.000
_cell.length_b   1.000
_cell.length_c   1.000
_cell.angle_alpha   90.00
_cell.angle_beta   90.00
_cell.angle_gamma   90.00
#
_symmetry.space_group_name_H-M   'P 1'
#
loop_
_entity.id
_entity.type
_entity.pdbx_description
1 polymer ?
#
loop_
_entity_poly.entity_id
_entity_poly.type
_entity_poly.pdbx_seq_one_letter_code
_entity_poly.pdbx_strand_id
1 'polypeptide(L)'
;MTGQTLQAYLNSGDMRKTRYPQEIAEIITTLAKAAIEVRRLTTQGALNAGYASSRGSANSDGDVQKDLDVVADGIFQQAVLGTAVALYGSEEAANPVLIDPAKPLALAIDPLDGSSNIDTNVSIGTIFSILPVAGDPATTPLASFMQPGTSQLAAGFFIYGPQLALVLTVGRGTEIFVFSSKIGSFVQAYKHIAIAKKTNEFAINASNYRNWEEPLRTYVDDCLSGSEGPRERDFNMRWIASLVADCYRIMVRGGVFLYPADRRKGYGQGRLRLVYE
;
A
#
# COMPACT_ATOMS: atom_id res chain seq x y z
N MET A 1 -2.32 1.23 -26.60
CA MET A 1 -2.11 2.01 -25.36
C MET A 1 -0.92 2.94 -25.59
N THR A 2 -1.13 4.25 -25.52
CA THR A 2 -0.16 5.32 -25.83
C THR A 2 0.39 6.01 -24.57
N GLY A 3 0.26 5.39 -23.40
CA GLY A 3 0.80 5.92 -22.15
C GLY A 3 2.33 5.88 -22.12
N GLN A 4 2.94 6.86 -21.48
CA GLN A 4 4.39 6.86 -21.23
C GLN A 4 4.77 5.76 -20.23
N THR A 5 6.04 5.32 -20.26
CA THR A 5 6.57 4.40 -19.25
C THR A 5 6.74 5.10 -17.91
N LEU A 6 6.81 4.33 -16.82
CA LEU A 6 7.15 4.86 -15.49
C LEU A 6 8.46 5.65 -15.53
N GLN A 7 9.49 5.14 -16.21
CA GLN A 7 10.76 5.84 -16.35
C GLN A 7 10.62 7.20 -17.07
N ALA A 8 9.81 7.27 -18.12
CA ALA A 8 9.54 8.53 -18.81
C ALA A 8 8.80 9.53 -17.91
N TYR A 9 7.84 9.05 -17.11
CA TYR A 9 7.16 9.87 -16.10
C TYR A 9 8.12 10.39 -15.02
N LEU A 10 9.01 9.53 -14.49
CA LEU A 10 10.00 9.91 -13.48
C LEU A 10 11.06 10.89 -14.03
N ASN A 11 11.23 10.95 -15.35
CA ASN A 11 12.10 11.94 -16.01
C ASN A 11 11.36 13.24 -16.44
N SER A 12 10.05 13.30 -16.19
CA SER A 12 9.17 14.37 -16.66
C SER A 12 9.36 15.70 -15.92
N GLY A 13 8.81 16.77 -16.48
CA GLY A 13 8.83 18.10 -15.87
C GLY A 13 8.05 18.20 -14.56
N ASP A 14 7.07 17.35 -14.32
CA ASP A 14 6.34 17.33 -13.04
C ASP A 14 7.21 16.78 -11.92
N MET A 15 7.97 15.71 -12.20
CA MET A 15 8.94 15.15 -11.26
C MET A 15 10.04 16.15 -10.93
N ARG A 16 10.58 16.88 -11.91
CA ARG A 16 11.66 17.88 -11.70
C ARG A 16 11.28 19.03 -10.76
N LYS A 17 9.99 19.26 -10.49
CA LYS A 17 9.50 20.32 -9.61
C LYS A 17 9.29 19.84 -8.17
N THR A 18 9.57 18.58 -7.86
CA THR A 18 9.51 18.07 -6.48
C THR A 18 10.84 18.33 -5.76
N ARG A 19 10.83 18.27 -4.43
CA ARG A 19 12.05 18.24 -3.63
C ARG A 19 12.71 16.86 -3.79
N TYR A 20 14.02 16.80 -3.96
CA TYR A 20 14.78 15.55 -4.20
C TYR A 20 14.29 14.72 -5.40
N PRO A 21 14.19 15.31 -6.60
CA PRO A 21 13.51 14.66 -7.71
C PRO A 21 14.26 13.43 -8.26
N GLN A 22 15.59 13.44 -8.21
CA GLN A 22 16.41 12.33 -8.72
C GLN A 22 16.38 11.16 -7.72
N GLU A 23 16.48 11.47 -6.44
CA GLU A 23 16.44 10.53 -5.33
C GLU A 23 15.09 9.81 -5.24
N ILE A 24 13.98 10.56 -5.35
CA ILE A 24 12.64 9.97 -5.36
C ILE A 24 12.45 9.08 -6.60
N ALA A 25 12.92 9.53 -7.77
CA ALA A 25 12.85 8.72 -9.00
C ALA A 25 13.66 7.42 -8.90
N GLU A 26 14.85 7.47 -8.29
CA GLU A 26 15.67 6.29 -8.00
C GLU A 26 14.92 5.32 -7.09
N ILE A 27 14.40 5.80 -5.96
CA ILE A 27 13.68 4.97 -4.99
C ILE A 27 12.46 4.32 -5.65
N ILE A 28 11.60 5.07 -6.35
CA ILE A 28 10.41 4.51 -7.02
C ILE A 28 10.80 3.46 -8.06
N THR A 29 11.87 3.68 -8.82
CA THR A 29 12.37 2.72 -9.82
C THR A 29 12.82 1.43 -9.14
N THR A 30 13.52 1.53 -8.02
CA THR A 30 13.97 0.41 -7.20
C THR A 30 12.79 -0.34 -6.58
N LEU A 31 11.83 0.36 -5.97
CA LEU A 31 10.61 -0.26 -5.43
C LEU A 31 9.80 -0.97 -6.51
N ALA A 32 9.72 -0.42 -7.72
CA ALA A 32 9.04 -1.07 -8.84
C ALA A 32 9.70 -2.41 -9.25
N LYS A 33 11.03 -2.51 -9.18
CA LYS A 33 11.74 -3.78 -9.41
C LYS A 33 11.47 -4.79 -8.29
N ALA A 34 11.56 -4.35 -7.04
CA ALA A 34 11.22 -5.17 -5.87
C ALA A 34 9.77 -5.69 -5.93
N ALA A 35 8.81 -4.85 -6.31
CA ALA A 35 7.41 -5.25 -6.47
C ALA A 35 7.22 -6.31 -7.58
N ILE A 36 8.01 -6.29 -8.65
CA ILE A 36 7.99 -7.36 -9.68
C ILE A 36 8.49 -8.68 -9.10
N GLU A 37 9.48 -8.64 -8.21
CA GLU A 37 9.98 -9.83 -7.51
C GLU A 37 8.94 -10.38 -6.54
N VAL A 38 8.33 -9.54 -5.70
CA VAL A 38 7.22 -9.92 -4.81
C VAL A 38 6.04 -10.47 -5.63
N ARG A 39 5.73 -9.87 -6.77
CA ARG A 39 4.73 -10.39 -7.71
C ARG A 39 5.07 -11.81 -8.17
N ARG A 40 6.33 -12.09 -8.52
CA ARG A 40 6.75 -13.43 -8.94
C ARG A 40 6.52 -14.44 -7.81
N LEU A 41 6.85 -14.09 -6.58
CA LEU A 41 6.64 -14.96 -5.42
C LEU A 41 5.14 -15.22 -5.15
N THR A 42 4.33 -14.16 -5.11
CA THR A 42 2.89 -14.24 -4.83
C THR A 42 2.12 -15.02 -5.90
N THR A 43 2.56 -14.99 -7.18
CA THR A 43 1.93 -15.80 -8.25
C THR A 43 2.23 -17.30 -8.19
N GLN A 44 3.21 -17.72 -7.40
CA GLN A 44 3.52 -19.15 -7.25
C GLN A 44 2.63 -19.82 -6.18
N GLY A 45 2.11 -19.05 -5.23
CA GLY A 45 1.23 -19.56 -4.17
C GLY A 45 1.81 -20.80 -3.48
N ALA A 46 0.97 -21.84 -3.32
CA ALA A 46 1.33 -23.12 -2.71
C ALA A 46 2.41 -23.92 -3.46
N LEU A 47 2.74 -23.58 -4.71
CA LEU A 47 3.84 -24.23 -5.45
C LEU A 47 5.21 -23.80 -4.95
N ASN A 48 5.28 -22.72 -4.19
CA ASN A 48 6.50 -22.25 -3.58
C ASN A 48 6.66 -22.89 -2.19
N ALA A 49 7.23 -24.09 -2.17
CA ALA A 49 7.33 -24.95 -0.98
C ALA A 49 8.01 -24.31 0.24
N GLY A 50 8.74 -23.19 0.06
CA GLY A 50 9.40 -22.43 1.12
C GLY A 50 8.56 -21.32 1.79
N TYR A 51 7.37 -20.99 1.27
CA TYR A 51 6.59 -19.81 1.69
C TYR A 51 5.10 -20.07 1.91
N ALA A 52 4.66 -21.34 2.00
CA ALA A 52 3.32 -21.61 2.48
C ALA A 52 3.16 -20.90 3.84
N SER A 53 2.01 -20.28 4.10
CA SER A 53 1.77 -19.65 5.39
C SER A 53 2.03 -20.68 6.47
N SER A 54 2.93 -20.37 7.41
CA SER A 54 3.29 -21.26 8.51
C SER A 54 2.16 -21.32 9.54
N ARG A 55 0.97 -21.76 9.12
CA ARG A 55 -0.08 -22.27 10.01
C ARG A 55 0.14 -23.76 10.22
N GLY A 56 1.27 -24.07 10.86
CA GLY A 56 1.48 -25.33 11.56
C GLY A 56 1.94 -26.53 10.73
N SER A 57 3.21 -26.54 10.30
CA SER A 57 4.04 -27.76 10.29
C SER A 57 5.45 -27.42 9.83
N ALA A 58 6.46 -27.73 10.65
CA ALA A 58 7.83 -27.82 10.20
C ALA A 58 7.95 -28.99 9.21
N ASN A 59 8.51 -28.76 8.02
CA ASN A 59 8.87 -29.85 7.11
C ASN A 59 10.03 -30.65 7.71
N SER A 60 10.02 -31.96 7.46
CA SER A 60 10.99 -32.95 7.93
C SER A 60 12.39 -32.84 7.29
N ASP A 61 12.60 -31.91 6.36
CA ASP A 61 13.79 -31.85 5.49
C ASP A 61 14.77 -30.73 5.85
N GLY A 62 14.57 -30.02 6.97
CA GLY A 62 15.56 -29.06 7.50
C GLY A 62 15.62 -27.69 6.80
N ASP A 63 14.84 -27.47 5.74
CA ASP A 63 14.65 -26.14 5.16
C ASP A 63 13.69 -25.29 6.00
N VAL A 64 14.11 -24.08 6.38
CA VAL A 64 13.31 -23.13 7.15
C VAL A 64 12.29 -22.47 6.22
N GLN A 65 11.02 -22.86 6.35
CA GLN A 65 9.89 -22.17 5.74
C GLN A 65 9.80 -20.75 6.32
N LYS A 66 9.82 -19.73 5.46
CA LYS A 66 9.75 -18.31 5.87
C LYS A 66 8.41 -17.71 5.47
N ASP A 67 7.82 -16.94 6.37
CA ASP A 67 6.60 -16.18 6.08
C ASP A 67 6.85 -15.21 4.91
N LEU A 68 5.87 -15.09 4.02
CA LEU A 68 6.00 -14.26 2.82
C LEU A 68 6.14 -12.78 3.20
N ASP A 69 5.56 -12.37 4.32
CA ASP A 69 5.67 -11.03 4.89
C ASP A 69 7.15 -10.66 5.18
N VAL A 70 7.86 -11.53 5.90
CA VAL A 70 9.30 -11.37 6.22
C VAL A 70 10.16 -11.33 4.95
N VAL A 71 9.76 -12.08 3.92
CA VAL A 71 10.51 -12.18 2.67
C VAL A 71 10.29 -10.95 1.81
N ALA A 72 9.05 -10.45 1.73
CA ALA A 72 8.72 -9.20 1.08
C ALA A 72 9.48 -8.04 1.74
N ASP A 73 9.50 -7.97 3.07
CA ASP A 73 10.26 -6.97 3.81
C ASP A 73 11.76 -7.00 3.46
N GLY A 74 12.35 -8.20 3.48
CA GLY A 74 13.75 -8.40 3.11
C GLY A 74 14.06 -7.96 1.66
N ILE A 75 13.17 -8.22 0.71
CA ILE A 75 13.33 -7.77 -0.68
C ILE A 75 13.37 -6.25 -0.76
N PHE A 76 12.43 -5.56 -0.10
CA PHE A 76 12.37 -4.09 -0.14
C PHE A 76 13.53 -3.45 0.61
N GLN A 77 13.90 -3.97 1.78
CA GLN A 77 15.04 -3.49 2.56
C GLN A 77 16.35 -3.64 1.77
N GLN A 78 16.57 -4.78 1.11
CA GLN A 78 17.76 -4.98 0.26
C GLN A 78 17.74 -4.06 -0.97
N ALA A 79 16.57 -3.87 -1.57
CA ALA A 79 16.43 -3.04 -2.77
C ALA A 79 16.89 -1.60 -2.52
N VAL A 80 16.63 -1.04 -1.33
CA VAL A 80 16.98 0.35 -1.02
C VAL A 80 18.45 0.57 -0.64
N LEU A 81 19.26 -0.49 -0.51
CA LEU A 81 20.69 -0.34 -0.28
C LEU A 81 21.36 0.41 -1.43
N GLY A 82 22.18 1.41 -1.09
CA GLY A 82 22.88 2.25 -2.07
C GLY A 82 22.03 3.34 -2.73
N THR A 83 20.73 3.41 -2.41
CA THR A 83 19.85 4.51 -2.87
C THR A 83 19.97 5.76 -1.99
N ALA A 84 19.09 6.72 -2.19
CA ALA A 84 18.94 7.91 -1.36
C ALA A 84 18.18 7.71 -0.01
N VAL A 85 17.96 6.47 0.42
CA VAL A 85 17.30 6.15 1.70
C VAL A 85 18.31 6.12 2.86
N ALA A 86 18.06 6.89 3.90
CA ALA A 86 18.78 6.85 5.17
C ALA A 86 18.13 5.92 6.19
N LEU A 87 16.80 5.91 6.25
CA LEU A 87 16.04 5.15 7.23
C LEU A 87 14.95 4.32 6.54
N TYR A 88 14.86 3.05 6.93
CA TYR A 88 13.83 2.12 6.49
C TYR A 88 12.94 1.77 7.68
N GLY A 89 11.69 2.22 7.67
CA GLY A 89 10.66 1.87 8.65
C GLY A 89 9.64 0.93 8.02
N SER A 90 9.44 -0.24 8.61
CA SER A 90 8.55 -1.28 8.08
C SER A 90 7.53 -1.72 9.11
N GLU A 91 6.35 -2.13 8.67
CA GLU A 91 5.34 -2.78 9.53
C GLU A 91 5.90 -4.03 10.22
N GLU A 92 6.80 -4.75 9.53
CA GLU A 92 7.44 -5.99 10.01
C GLU A 92 8.59 -5.76 11.01
N ALA A 93 8.97 -4.51 11.27
CA ALA A 93 10.10 -4.15 12.12
C ALA A 93 9.68 -3.25 13.29
N ALA A 94 10.06 -3.63 14.50
CA ALA A 94 9.73 -2.87 15.71
C ALA A 94 10.41 -1.48 15.76
N ASN A 95 11.57 -1.33 15.11
CA ASN A 95 12.33 -0.08 15.06
C ASN A 95 12.80 0.20 13.62
N PRO A 96 12.93 1.47 13.21
CA PRO A 96 13.53 1.79 11.94
C PRO A 96 14.97 1.29 11.82
N VAL A 97 15.32 0.84 10.63
CA VAL A 97 16.68 0.40 10.28
C VAL A 97 17.44 1.54 9.63
N LEU A 98 18.63 1.83 10.15
CA LEU A 98 19.58 2.76 9.55
C LEU A 98 20.22 2.11 8.31
N ILE A 99 20.00 2.70 7.15
CA ILE A 99 20.58 2.28 5.87
C ILE A 99 21.87 3.06 5.58
N ASP A 100 21.77 4.39 5.53
CA ASP A 100 22.93 5.28 5.32
C ASP A 100 22.64 6.67 5.93
N PRO A 101 23.31 7.06 7.03
CA PRO A 101 23.02 8.31 7.73
C PRO A 101 23.29 9.59 6.90
N ALA A 102 24.03 9.49 5.79
CA ALA A 102 24.33 10.63 4.94
C ALA A 102 23.21 10.95 3.93
N LYS A 103 22.20 10.07 3.80
CA LYS A 103 21.15 10.21 2.80
C LYS A 103 19.98 11.07 3.28
N PRO A 104 19.24 11.73 2.37
CA PRO A 104 18.25 12.73 2.77
C PRO A 104 16.83 12.20 3.03
N LEU A 105 16.53 10.94 2.70
CA LEU A 105 15.16 10.42 2.68
C LEU A 105 14.93 9.26 3.66
N ALA A 106 13.72 9.17 4.20
CA ALA A 106 13.23 8.03 4.96
C ALA A 106 12.12 7.32 4.17
N LEU A 107 12.11 5.99 4.19
CA LEU A 107 11.08 5.16 3.56
C LEU A 107 10.27 4.47 4.66
N ALA A 108 8.97 4.74 4.70
CA ALA A 108 7.99 3.97 5.44
C ALA A 108 7.30 2.98 4.49
N ILE A 109 7.14 1.71 4.89
CA ILE A 109 6.58 0.67 4.02
C ILE A 109 5.74 -0.35 4.79
N ASP A 110 4.60 -0.72 4.23
CA ASP A 110 3.95 -2.00 4.50
C ASP A 110 4.35 -2.94 3.34
N PRO A 111 5.27 -3.88 3.56
CA PRO A 111 5.82 -4.71 2.50
C PRO A 111 4.76 -5.63 1.89
N LEU A 112 3.73 -6.03 2.64
CA LEU A 112 2.69 -6.95 2.17
C LEU A 112 1.32 -6.73 2.83
N ASP A 113 0.62 -5.66 2.45
CA ASP A 113 -0.76 -5.39 2.88
C ASP A 113 -1.70 -6.54 2.48
N GLY A 114 -2.51 -6.95 3.45
CA GLY A 114 -3.53 -7.97 3.26
C GLY A 114 -2.98 -9.38 3.22
N SER A 115 -1.80 -9.65 3.77
CA SER A 115 -1.16 -10.98 3.78
C SER A 115 -2.09 -12.14 4.21
N SER A 116 -3.03 -11.88 5.11
CA SER A 116 -4.08 -12.84 5.49
C SER A 116 -4.94 -13.38 4.34
N ASN A 117 -4.89 -12.74 3.16
CA ASN A 117 -5.60 -13.08 1.93
C ASN A 117 -4.75 -13.86 0.92
N ILE A 118 -3.46 -14.11 1.19
CA ILE A 118 -2.56 -14.85 0.27
C ILE A 118 -3.15 -16.23 -0.05
N ASP A 119 -3.49 -17.00 0.99
CA ASP A 119 -3.98 -18.38 0.83
C ASP A 119 -5.37 -18.48 0.18
N THR A 120 -6.13 -17.38 0.20
CA THR A 120 -7.45 -17.31 -0.43
C THR A 120 -7.40 -16.77 -1.85
N ASN A 121 -6.19 -16.54 -2.40
CA ASN A 121 -5.96 -16.07 -3.76
C ASN A 121 -6.70 -14.75 -4.06
N VAL A 122 -6.75 -13.86 -3.06
CA VAL A 122 -7.34 -12.51 -3.18
C VAL A 122 -6.22 -11.48 -3.35
N SER A 123 -6.53 -10.34 -3.96
CA SER A 123 -5.58 -9.25 -4.17
C SER A 123 -4.98 -8.76 -2.84
N ILE A 124 -3.65 -8.59 -2.86
CA ILE A 124 -2.81 -8.04 -1.78
C ILE A 124 -1.96 -6.90 -2.35
N GLY A 125 -1.13 -6.24 -1.54
CA GLY A 125 -0.35 -5.10 -2.02
C GLY A 125 0.90 -4.77 -1.21
N THR A 126 1.57 -3.71 -1.59
CA THR A 126 2.66 -3.07 -0.82
C THR A 126 2.35 -1.58 -0.77
N ILE A 127 2.43 -0.96 0.40
CA ILE A 127 2.19 0.48 0.58
C ILE A 127 3.51 1.14 0.93
N PHE A 128 3.79 2.32 0.38
CA PHE A 128 5.01 3.06 0.70
C PHE A 128 4.79 4.57 0.81
N SER A 129 5.62 5.19 1.63
CA SER A 129 5.66 6.62 1.88
C SER A 129 7.12 7.08 1.95
N ILE A 130 7.46 8.11 1.16
CA ILE A 130 8.79 8.71 1.10
C ILE A 130 8.75 10.07 1.80
N LEU A 131 9.54 10.20 2.85
CA LEU A 131 9.62 11.37 3.73
C LEU A 131 11.03 11.98 3.65
N PRO A 132 11.19 13.29 3.90
CA PRO A 132 12.50 13.83 4.22
C PRO A 132 12.94 13.28 5.57
N VAL A 133 14.25 13.08 5.76
CA VAL A 133 14.81 12.83 7.10
C VAL A 133 14.50 14.02 8.00
N ALA A 134 14.02 13.73 9.20
CA ALA A 134 13.92 14.67 10.32
C ALA A 134 14.74 14.16 11.50
N GLY A 135 15.44 15.08 12.16
CA GLY A 135 16.42 14.74 13.19
C GLY A 135 17.72 14.18 12.61
N ASP A 136 18.49 13.51 13.46
CA ASP A 136 19.70 12.77 13.11
C ASP A 136 19.34 11.28 12.93
N PRO A 137 19.56 10.68 11.75
CA PRO A 137 19.18 9.28 11.48
C PRO A 137 19.77 8.26 12.45
N ALA A 138 20.99 8.48 12.96
CA ALA A 138 21.68 7.51 13.80
C ALA A 138 21.23 7.59 15.26
N THR A 139 20.86 8.78 15.74
CA THR A 139 20.56 9.01 17.16
C THR A 139 19.07 9.26 17.45
N THR A 140 18.30 9.69 16.45
CA THR A 140 16.86 10.00 16.56
C THR A 140 16.06 9.45 15.38
N PRO A 141 16.21 8.16 15.01
CA PRO A 141 15.62 7.58 13.79
C PRO A 141 14.10 7.72 13.71
N LEU A 142 13.40 7.66 14.86
CA LEU A 142 11.95 7.77 14.93
C LEU A 142 11.42 9.15 14.52
N ALA A 143 12.23 10.21 14.64
CA ALA A 143 11.79 11.57 14.32
C ALA A 143 11.32 11.70 12.86
N SER A 144 11.93 10.94 11.95
CA SER A 144 11.54 10.91 10.54
C SER A 144 10.15 10.32 10.29
N PHE A 145 9.71 9.36 11.12
CA PHE A 145 8.44 8.64 10.98
C PHE A 145 7.30 9.20 11.81
N MET A 146 7.60 10.15 12.71
CA MET A 146 6.61 10.87 13.52
C MET A 146 6.17 12.21 12.90
N GLN A 147 6.57 12.46 11.65
CA GLN A 147 6.14 13.63 10.88
C GLN A 147 4.67 13.51 10.47
N PRO A 148 3.95 14.64 10.32
CA PRO A 148 2.59 14.59 9.75
C PRO A 148 2.64 14.09 8.30
N GLY A 149 1.57 13.42 7.85
CA GLY A 149 1.46 12.93 6.47
C GLY A 149 1.56 14.04 5.40
N THR A 150 1.30 15.30 5.76
CA THR A 150 1.53 16.47 4.87
C THR A 150 3.00 16.72 4.54
N SER A 151 3.94 16.07 5.24
CA SER A 151 5.38 16.12 4.95
C SER A 151 5.83 15.11 3.89
N GLN A 152 4.96 14.20 3.44
CA GLN A 152 5.29 13.20 2.42
C GLN A 152 5.72 13.88 1.11
N LEU A 153 6.81 13.40 0.53
CA LEU A 153 7.33 13.88 -0.76
C LEU A 153 6.75 13.07 -1.93
N ALA A 154 6.54 11.79 -1.70
CA ALA A 154 5.87 10.88 -2.61
C ALA A 154 5.27 9.72 -1.80
N ALA A 155 4.18 9.16 -2.32
CA ALA A 155 3.53 8.01 -1.72
C ALA A 155 2.84 7.19 -2.80
N GLY A 156 2.59 5.93 -2.51
CA GLY A 156 1.93 5.05 -3.43
C GLY A 156 1.74 3.66 -2.89
N PHE A 157 1.19 2.80 -3.72
CA PHE A 157 1.09 1.40 -3.43
C PHE A 157 1.14 0.56 -4.70
N PHE A 158 1.66 -0.65 -4.57
CA PHE A 158 1.57 -1.70 -5.57
C PHE A 158 0.39 -2.60 -5.22
N ILE A 159 -0.40 -2.96 -6.22
CA ILE A 159 -1.44 -3.99 -6.09
C ILE A 159 -1.02 -5.23 -6.86
N TYR A 160 -1.08 -6.38 -6.19
CA TYR A 160 -0.79 -7.71 -6.73
C TYR A 160 -2.09 -8.46 -7.04
N GLY A 161 -2.93 -7.89 -7.92
CA GLY A 161 -4.22 -8.48 -8.30
C GLY A 161 -4.16 -9.34 -9.57
N PRO A 162 -5.24 -9.39 -10.38
CA PRO A 162 -5.17 -9.95 -11.73
C PRO A 162 -4.10 -9.26 -12.62
N GLN A 163 -3.81 -8.00 -12.31
CA GLN A 163 -2.73 -7.22 -12.89
C GLN A 163 -1.81 -6.73 -11.77
N LEU A 164 -0.52 -6.57 -12.08
CA LEU A 164 0.40 -5.81 -11.24
C LEU A 164 0.29 -4.33 -11.64
N ALA A 165 -0.07 -3.47 -10.69
CA ALA A 165 -0.17 -2.03 -10.93
C ALA A 165 0.45 -1.23 -9.79
N LEU A 166 0.95 -0.03 -10.12
CA LEU A 166 1.46 0.98 -9.22
C LEU A 166 0.52 2.18 -9.26
N VAL A 167 -0.01 2.56 -8.10
CA VAL A 167 -0.64 3.86 -7.86
C VAL A 167 0.42 4.78 -7.25
N LEU A 168 0.64 5.95 -7.84
CA LEU A 168 1.72 6.85 -7.42
C LEU A 168 1.27 8.31 -7.39
N THR A 169 1.67 9.03 -6.35
CA THR A 169 1.64 10.51 -6.30
C THR A 169 2.98 11.06 -5.84
N VAL A 170 3.35 12.20 -6.40
CA VAL A 170 4.50 13.03 -5.99
C VAL A 170 4.05 14.45 -5.60
N GLY A 171 2.78 14.58 -5.18
CA GLY A 171 2.15 15.86 -4.82
C GLY A 171 1.61 16.67 -6.01
N ARG A 172 1.58 16.09 -7.22
CA ARG A 172 1.14 16.76 -8.46
C ARG A 172 0.09 15.94 -9.22
N GLY A 173 -0.86 15.39 -8.48
CA GLY A 173 -1.86 14.45 -8.98
C GLY A 173 -1.43 12.99 -8.78
N THR A 174 -2.37 12.09 -9.03
CA THR A 174 -2.20 10.65 -8.83
C THR A 174 -2.28 9.92 -10.16
N GLU A 175 -1.34 9.02 -10.38
CA GLU A 175 -1.18 8.25 -11.61
C GLU A 175 -1.35 6.76 -11.32
N ILE A 176 -1.88 6.00 -12.29
CA ILE A 176 -1.83 4.53 -12.25
C ILE A 176 -1.01 4.02 -13.42
N PHE A 177 -0.01 3.20 -13.10
CA PHE A 177 0.79 2.46 -14.05
C PHE A 177 0.49 0.97 -13.94
N VAL A 178 0.33 0.28 -15.07
CA VAL A 178 0.13 -1.17 -15.13
C VAL A 178 1.39 -1.81 -15.70
N PHE A 179 1.86 -2.89 -15.07
CA PHE A 179 3.02 -3.63 -15.54
C PHE A 179 2.68 -4.38 -16.84
N SER A 180 3.48 -4.15 -17.88
CA SER A 180 3.39 -4.85 -19.16
C SER A 180 4.53 -5.86 -19.28
N SER A 181 4.21 -7.15 -19.24
CA SER A 181 5.20 -8.21 -19.44
C SER A 181 5.84 -8.18 -20.83
N LYS A 182 5.15 -7.64 -21.84
CA LYS A 182 5.68 -7.46 -23.20
C LYS A 182 6.80 -6.42 -23.27
N ILE A 183 6.74 -5.40 -22.41
CA ILE A 183 7.70 -4.29 -22.38
C ILE A 183 8.72 -4.48 -21.24
N GLY A 184 8.38 -5.28 -20.23
CA GLY A 184 9.18 -5.42 -19.01
C GLY A 184 9.15 -4.18 -18.13
N SER A 185 8.10 -3.34 -18.24
CA SER A 185 8.00 -2.08 -17.51
C SER A 185 6.55 -1.70 -17.18
N PHE A 186 6.41 -0.79 -16.22
CA PHE A 186 5.15 -0.15 -15.88
C PHE A 186 4.81 0.93 -16.91
N VAL A 187 3.57 0.90 -17.42
CA VAL A 187 3.07 1.84 -18.43
C VAL A 187 1.86 2.57 -17.87
N GLN A 188 1.83 3.89 -18.03
CA GLN A 188 0.74 4.73 -17.52
C GLN A 188 -0.59 4.33 -18.18
N ALA A 189 -1.54 3.88 -17.36
CA ALA A 189 -2.88 3.47 -17.78
C ALA A 189 -3.91 4.57 -17.52
N TYR A 190 -3.80 5.26 -16.38
CA TYR A 190 -4.69 6.34 -15.99
C TYR A 190 -3.88 7.54 -15.53
N LYS A 191 -4.25 8.73 -16.02
CA LYS A 191 -3.56 9.97 -15.73
C LYS A 191 -4.38 10.89 -14.83
N HIS A 192 -3.74 11.50 -13.82
CA HIS A 192 -4.35 12.48 -12.90
C HIS A 192 -5.73 12.06 -12.38
N ILE A 193 -5.79 10.90 -11.73
CA ILE A 193 -7.03 10.34 -11.21
C ILE A 193 -7.62 11.26 -10.15
N ALA A 194 -8.92 11.46 -10.26
CA ALA A 194 -9.74 12.13 -9.25
C ALA A 194 -10.90 11.23 -8.85
N ILE A 195 -11.09 11.03 -7.55
CA ILE A 195 -12.22 10.28 -7.01
C ILE A 195 -13.52 11.03 -7.34
N ALA A 196 -14.53 10.30 -7.81
CA ALA A 196 -15.82 10.88 -8.13
C ALA A 196 -16.47 11.54 -6.88
N LYS A 197 -16.96 12.77 -7.04
CA LYS A 197 -17.60 13.55 -5.94
C LYS A 197 -18.85 12.87 -5.37
N LYS A 198 -19.50 12.01 -6.16
CA LYS A 198 -20.66 11.22 -5.75
C LYS A 198 -20.39 9.77 -6.12
N THR A 199 -20.78 8.86 -5.25
CA THR A 199 -20.63 7.42 -5.41
C THR A 199 -21.80 6.72 -4.76
N ASN A 200 -22.05 5.49 -5.20
CA ASN A 200 -23.03 4.58 -4.64
C ASN A 200 -22.34 3.30 -4.10
N GLU A 201 -21.05 3.37 -3.77
CA GLU A 201 -20.30 2.24 -3.23
C GLU A 201 -19.64 2.58 -1.90
N PHE A 202 -19.63 1.63 -0.97
CA PHE A 202 -18.90 1.72 0.29
C PHE A 202 -18.27 0.37 0.66
N ALA A 203 -17.19 0.42 1.42
CA ALA A 203 -16.46 -0.74 1.90
C ALA A 203 -16.32 -0.68 3.42
N ILE A 204 -16.88 -1.68 4.10
CA ILE A 204 -16.76 -1.86 5.54
C ILE A 204 -16.98 -3.32 5.91
N ASN A 205 -16.28 -3.82 6.93
CA ASN A 205 -16.51 -5.17 7.45
C ASN A 205 -17.79 -5.22 8.30
N ALA A 206 -18.93 -5.49 7.67
CA ALA A 206 -20.25 -5.54 8.30
C ALA A 206 -20.39 -6.57 9.44
N SER A 207 -19.47 -7.55 9.56
CA SER A 207 -19.49 -8.48 10.71
C SER A 207 -19.32 -7.77 12.06
N ASN A 208 -18.79 -6.54 12.04
CA ASN A 208 -18.51 -5.73 13.23
C ASN A 208 -19.64 -4.76 13.57
N TYR A 209 -20.79 -4.78 12.88
CA TYR A 209 -21.91 -3.85 13.07
C TYR A 209 -22.28 -3.62 14.54
N ARG A 210 -22.38 -4.69 15.32
CA ARG A 210 -22.71 -4.66 16.77
C ARG A 210 -21.68 -3.93 17.65
N ASN A 211 -20.48 -3.66 17.14
CA ASN A 211 -19.40 -2.99 17.87
C ASN A 211 -19.28 -1.51 17.51
N TRP A 212 -19.88 -1.07 16.40
CA TRP A 212 -19.79 0.31 15.93
C TRP A 212 -20.56 1.28 16.82
N GLU A 213 -20.13 2.54 16.78
CA GLU A 213 -20.87 3.65 17.36
C GLU A 213 -22.09 4.02 16.49
N GLU A 214 -23.09 4.63 17.11
CA GLU A 214 -24.37 4.95 16.47
C GLU A 214 -24.22 5.77 15.17
N PRO A 215 -23.38 6.82 15.07
CA PRO A 215 -23.27 7.60 13.83
C PRO A 215 -22.86 6.77 12.62
N LEU A 216 -21.99 5.78 12.84
CA LEU A 216 -21.55 4.88 11.78
C LEU A 216 -22.63 3.87 11.41
N ARG A 217 -23.37 3.35 12.40
CA ARG A 217 -24.53 2.48 12.12
C ARG A 217 -25.57 3.23 11.30
N THR A 218 -25.94 4.45 11.71
CA THR A 218 -26.87 5.31 10.96
C THR A 218 -26.40 5.51 9.52
N TYR A 219 -25.11 5.83 9.31
CA TYR A 219 -24.57 5.96 7.95
C TYR A 219 -24.76 4.69 7.11
N VAL A 220 -24.47 3.52 7.68
CA VAL A 220 -24.59 2.24 6.97
C VAL A 220 -26.06 1.87 6.76
N ASP A 221 -26.92 2.05 7.75
CA ASP A 221 -28.36 1.77 7.67
C ASP A 221 -29.05 2.66 6.64
N ASP A 222 -28.67 3.94 6.55
CA ASP A 222 -29.13 4.86 5.51
C ASP A 222 -28.72 4.40 4.11
N CYS A 223 -27.52 3.80 3.97
CA CYS A 223 -27.08 3.22 2.70
C CYS A 223 -27.84 1.93 2.36
N LEU A 224 -28.11 1.08 3.36
CA LEU A 224 -28.81 -0.20 3.19
C LEU A 224 -30.30 -0.03 2.94
N SER A 225 -30.90 1.05 3.43
CA SER A 225 -32.30 1.42 3.16
C SER A 225 -32.56 1.80 1.70
N GLY A 226 -31.50 1.99 0.90
CA GLY A 226 -31.58 2.16 -0.55
C GLY A 226 -32.45 3.34 -0.97
N SER A 227 -33.22 3.15 -2.04
CA SER A 227 -34.16 4.16 -2.54
C SER A 227 -35.29 4.54 -1.57
N GLU A 228 -35.58 3.70 -0.57
CA GLU A 228 -36.62 3.97 0.44
C GLU A 228 -36.07 4.75 1.65
N GLY A 229 -34.75 4.84 1.78
CA GLY A 229 -34.07 5.53 2.85
C GLY A 229 -33.83 7.02 2.59
N PRO A 230 -33.24 7.75 3.55
CA PRO A 230 -32.97 9.19 3.45
C PRO A 230 -31.96 9.56 2.35
N ARG A 231 -31.29 8.57 1.76
CA ARG A 231 -30.32 8.76 0.68
C ARG A 231 -30.95 8.67 -0.71
N GLU A 232 -32.20 8.18 -0.79
CA GLU A 232 -33.06 8.07 -1.98
C GLU A 232 -32.36 7.41 -3.18
N ARG A 233 -31.45 6.46 -2.90
CA ARG A 233 -30.69 5.72 -3.93
C ARG A 233 -30.12 4.43 -3.38
N ASP A 234 -29.92 3.46 -4.26
CA ASP A 234 -29.31 2.18 -3.88
C ASP A 234 -27.78 2.26 -3.77
N PHE A 235 -27.23 1.57 -2.76
CA PHE A 235 -25.80 1.45 -2.54
C PHE A 235 -25.34 -0.01 -2.65
N ASN A 236 -24.12 -0.17 -3.14
CA ASN A 236 -23.42 -1.43 -3.20
C ASN A 236 -22.34 -1.48 -2.11
N MET A 237 -22.44 -2.45 -1.19
CA MET A 237 -21.33 -2.79 -0.31
C MET A 237 -20.30 -3.64 -1.09
N ARG A 238 -19.03 -3.28 -1.03
CA ARG A 238 -17.91 -4.06 -1.57
C ARG A 238 -16.83 -4.12 -0.50
N TRP A 239 -16.49 -5.31 -0.03
CA TRP A 239 -15.45 -5.51 0.98
C TRP A 239 -14.49 -6.58 0.48
N ILE A 240 -13.32 -6.15 -0.02
CA ILE A 240 -12.29 -7.08 -0.52
C ILE A 240 -11.43 -7.60 0.64
N ALA A 241 -11.39 -6.87 1.76
CA ALA A 241 -10.58 -7.17 2.94
C ALA A 241 -9.06 -7.02 2.72
N SER A 242 -8.65 -6.22 1.73
CA SER A 242 -7.29 -5.66 1.60
C SER A 242 -7.43 -4.16 1.40
N LEU A 243 -6.67 -3.37 2.16
CA LEU A 243 -6.70 -1.91 2.07
C LEU A 243 -6.31 -1.47 0.67
N VAL A 244 -5.22 -2.02 0.14
CA VAL A 244 -4.74 -1.73 -1.22
C VAL A 244 -5.78 -2.06 -2.28
N ALA A 245 -6.43 -3.23 -2.18
CA ALA A 245 -7.41 -3.65 -3.17
C ALA A 245 -8.67 -2.77 -3.17
N ASP A 246 -9.19 -2.43 -1.99
CA ASP A 246 -10.34 -1.53 -1.86
C ASP A 246 -9.99 -0.09 -2.26
N CYS A 247 -8.80 0.41 -1.91
CA CYS A 247 -8.30 1.72 -2.34
C CYS A 247 -8.18 1.80 -3.87
N TYR A 248 -7.59 0.80 -4.53
CA TYR A 248 -7.50 0.76 -5.99
C TYR A 248 -8.88 0.81 -6.64
N ARG A 249 -9.84 0.00 -6.15
CA ARG A 249 -11.23 0.03 -6.62
C ARG A 249 -11.83 1.42 -6.48
N ILE A 250 -11.67 2.07 -5.33
CA ILE A 250 -12.22 3.40 -5.06
C ILE A 250 -11.59 4.46 -5.96
N MET A 251 -10.29 4.38 -6.23
CA MET A 251 -9.64 5.32 -7.15
C MET A 251 -10.19 5.20 -8.57
N VAL A 252 -10.58 4.01 -9.00
CA VAL A 252 -11.11 3.77 -10.37
C VAL A 252 -12.62 4.02 -10.47
N ARG A 253 -13.40 3.63 -9.47
CA ARG A 253 -14.88 3.62 -9.52
C ARG A 253 -15.56 4.62 -8.58
N GLY A 254 -14.80 5.28 -7.72
CA GLY A 254 -15.33 6.02 -6.58
C GLY A 254 -15.80 5.10 -5.45
N GLY A 255 -16.08 5.69 -4.30
CA GLY A 255 -16.53 4.96 -3.12
C GLY A 255 -15.96 5.56 -1.84
N VAL A 256 -16.26 4.91 -0.73
CA VAL A 256 -15.60 5.15 0.56
C VAL A 256 -15.15 3.83 1.16
N PHE A 257 -14.00 3.84 1.83
CA PHE A 257 -13.50 2.74 2.64
C PHE A 257 -13.51 3.16 4.10
N LEU A 258 -13.98 2.27 4.97
CA LEU A 258 -14.18 2.55 6.39
C LEU A 258 -13.53 1.44 7.22
N TYR A 259 -12.52 1.83 8.02
CA TYR A 259 -11.94 1.01 9.09
C TYR A 259 -11.99 1.77 10.42
N PRO A 260 -13.20 1.93 11.00
CA PRO A 260 -13.42 2.78 12.16
C PRO A 260 -12.83 2.18 13.44
N ALA A 261 -12.71 3.02 14.47
CA ALA A 261 -12.64 2.53 15.83
C ALA A 261 -13.95 1.81 16.22
N ASP A 262 -13.86 0.80 17.08
CA ASP A 262 -15.05 0.11 17.60
C ASP A 262 -14.85 -0.45 19.01
N ARG A 263 -15.92 -1.02 19.57
CA ARG A 263 -15.97 -1.52 20.96
C ARG A 263 -15.18 -2.80 21.21
N ARG A 264 -14.58 -3.44 20.20
CA ARG A 264 -13.74 -4.62 20.42
C ARG A 264 -12.46 -4.22 21.18
N LYS A 265 -12.03 -5.08 22.09
CA LYS A 265 -10.78 -4.86 22.85
C LYS A 265 -9.61 -4.66 21.89
N GLY A 266 -8.91 -3.53 22.01
CA GLY A 266 -7.77 -3.16 21.15
C GLY A 266 -8.13 -2.40 19.87
N TYR A 267 -9.41 -2.16 19.57
CA TYR A 267 -9.86 -1.47 18.35
C TYR A 267 -10.35 -0.04 18.59
N GLY A 268 -10.13 0.52 19.78
CA GLY A 268 -10.58 1.87 20.14
C GLY A 268 -9.91 3.01 19.37
N GLN A 269 -8.86 2.72 18.60
CA GLN A 269 -8.16 3.67 17.72
C GLN A 269 -8.18 3.22 16.24
N GLY A 270 -9.07 2.29 15.88
CA GLY A 270 -9.03 1.61 14.60
C GLY A 270 -7.98 0.49 14.58
N ARG A 271 -7.64 -0.02 13.39
CA ARG A 271 -6.65 -1.09 13.19
C ARG A 271 -5.48 -0.70 12.29
N LEU A 272 -5.70 0.21 11.34
CA LEU A 272 -4.68 0.62 10.39
C LEU A 272 -3.59 1.47 11.08
N ARG A 273 -2.34 1.31 10.65
CA ARG A 273 -1.16 1.97 11.21
C ARG A 273 -0.86 3.24 10.45
N LEU A 274 -0.98 4.36 11.14
CA LEU A 274 -0.84 5.71 10.60
C LEU A 274 0.41 5.97 9.71
N VAL A 275 1.52 5.29 9.97
CA VAL A 275 2.80 5.56 9.29
C VAL A 275 2.90 4.85 7.93
N TYR A 276 2.29 3.66 7.79
CA TYR A 276 2.49 2.79 6.63
C TYR A 276 1.19 2.39 5.92
N GLU A 277 0.01 2.69 6.49
CA GLU A 277 -1.34 2.40 5.94
C GLU A 277 -2.21 3.66 5.90
#